data_AF-A0A498FDB7-F1
#
_entry.id   AF-A0A498FDB7-F1
#
_cell.length_a   1.000
_cell.length_b   1.000
_cell.length_c   1.000
_cell.angle_alpha   90.00
_cell.angle_beta   90.00
_cell.angle_gamma   90.00
#
_symmetry.space_group_name_H-M   'P 1'
#
loop_
_entity.id
_entity.type
_entity.pdbx_description
1 polymer ?
#
loop_
_entity_poly.entity_id
_entity_poly.type
_entity_poly.pdbx_seq_one_letter_code
_entity_poly.pdbx_strand_id
1 'polypeptide(L)'
;MTESGWAKTLASATEMETELRDDGWEVITVRAGHVAPEPPAHGDTDRFGLVYLAQGEDADNFTNAVERAAFDGYEVFNRRKGEDLFVLTRLTDAERDLAVLLVGAVNLAHAGDLAAAARKHGIMYSHVQLLDGTHLSSFRHDDP
;
A
#
# COMPACT_ATOMS: atom_id res chain seq x y z
N MET A 1 -1.21 28.57 -6.11
CA MET A 1 -0.26 27.46 -6.27
C MET A 1 -1.08 26.18 -6.26
N THR A 2 -1.04 25.38 -7.33
CA THR A 2 -1.76 24.10 -7.38
C THR A 2 -1.10 23.12 -6.42
N GLU A 3 -1.89 22.51 -5.54
CA GLU A 3 -1.42 21.51 -4.58
C GLU A 3 -0.76 20.31 -5.31
N SER A 4 0.30 19.75 -4.73
CA SER A 4 1.04 18.61 -5.32
C SER A 4 0.18 17.34 -5.31
N GLY A 5 0.46 16.40 -6.25
CA GLY A 5 -0.28 15.13 -6.30
C GLY A 5 -0.12 14.32 -5.01
N TRP A 6 1.03 14.44 -4.34
CA TRP A 6 1.29 13.90 -3.03
C TRP A 6 0.40 14.50 -1.94
N ALA A 7 0.37 15.83 -1.83
CA ALA A 7 -0.42 16.53 -0.80
C ALA A 7 -1.92 16.21 -0.93
N LYS A 8 -2.45 16.16 -2.16
CA LYS A 8 -3.82 15.69 -2.39
C LYS A 8 -4.04 14.25 -1.93
N THR A 9 -3.06 13.37 -2.11
CA THR A 9 -3.19 11.94 -1.76
C THR A 9 -3.17 11.77 -0.25
N LEU A 10 -2.34 12.53 0.45
CA LEU A 10 -2.40 12.65 1.90
C LEU A 10 -3.74 13.20 2.38
N ALA A 11 -4.28 14.24 1.73
CA ALA A 11 -5.59 14.79 2.09
C ALA A 11 -6.70 13.74 1.97
N SER A 12 -6.71 12.97 0.88
CA SER A 12 -7.69 11.88 0.70
C SER A 12 -7.50 10.73 1.68
N ALA A 13 -6.27 10.39 2.05
CA ALA A 13 -6.02 9.39 3.08
C ALA A 13 -6.53 9.87 4.45
N THR A 14 -6.31 11.13 4.80
CA THR A 14 -6.82 11.72 6.04
C THR A 14 -8.35 11.78 6.06
N GLU A 15 -8.98 12.18 4.96
CA GLU A 15 -10.45 12.21 4.83
C GLU A 15 -11.03 10.81 5.02
N MET A 16 -10.49 9.80 4.32
CA MET A 16 -10.91 8.41 4.44
C MET A 16 -10.67 7.84 5.84
N GLU A 17 -9.54 8.18 6.47
CA GLU A 17 -9.22 7.79 7.84
C GLU A 17 -10.22 8.38 8.84
N THR A 18 -10.65 9.63 8.66
CA THR A 18 -11.69 10.26 9.48
C THR A 18 -13.04 9.60 9.27
N GLU A 19 -13.49 9.42 8.02
CA GLU A 19 -14.79 8.80 7.72
C GLU A 19 -14.91 7.39 8.30
N LEU A 20 -13.90 6.55 8.10
CA LEU A 20 -13.88 5.19 8.65
C LEU A 20 -13.94 5.19 10.18
N ARG A 21 -13.21 6.08 10.85
CA ARG A 21 -13.25 6.18 12.32
C ARG A 21 -14.58 6.71 12.84
N ASP A 22 -15.21 7.64 12.13
CA ASP A 22 -16.55 8.13 12.46
C ASP A 22 -17.59 7.01 12.34
N ASP A 23 -17.37 6.08 11.40
CA ASP A 23 -18.16 4.85 11.23
C ASP A 23 -17.79 3.74 12.23
N GLY A 24 -16.85 3.98 13.15
CA GLY A 24 -16.45 3.05 14.20
C GLY A 24 -15.31 2.10 13.86
N TRP A 25 -14.66 2.27 12.71
CA TRP A 25 -13.54 1.43 12.31
C TRP A 25 -12.25 1.80 13.02
N GLU A 26 -11.45 0.79 13.32
CA GLU A 26 -10.03 0.99 13.61
C GLU A 26 -9.27 1.19 12.29
N VAL A 27 -8.40 2.21 12.24
CA VAL A 27 -7.67 2.57 11.03
C VAL A 27 -6.18 2.75 11.31
N ILE A 28 -5.36 1.99 10.59
CA ILE A 28 -3.89 2.11 10.58
C ILE A 28 -3.47 2.72 9.24
N THR A 29 -2.77 3.86 9.27
CA THR A 29 -2.30 4.54 8.06
C THR A 29 -0.79 4.42 7.93
N VAL A 30 -0.31 3.67 6.92
CA VAL A 30 1.11 3.58 6.58
C VAL A 30 1.44 4.61 5.51
N ARG A 31 2.19 5.65 5.90
CA ARG A 31 2.69 6.67 4.96
C ARG A 31 4.11 6.30 4.54
N ALA A 32 4.22 5.56 3.45
CA ALA A 32 5.50 5.03 3.03
C ALA A 32 6.47 6.15 2.63
N GLY A 33 7.69 6.10 3.17
CA GLY A 33 8.76 7.02 2.78
C GLY A 33 9.24 6.78 1.35
N HIS A 34 9.08 5.54 0.87
CA HIS A 34 9.39 5.11 -0.48
C HIS A 34 8.53 3.90 -0.86
N VAL A 35 8.17 3.80 -2.14
CA VAL A 35 7.57 2.58 -2.71
C VAL A 35 8.43 2.07 -3.86
N ALA A 36 8.99 0.88 -3.69
CA ALA A 36 9.82 0.22 -4.70
C ALA A 36 8.98 -0.79 -5.51
N PRO A 37 8.98 -0.73 -6.85
CA PRO A 37 8.45 -1.81 -7.68
C PRO A 37 9.46 -2.97 -7.76
N GLU A 38 9.08 -4.16 -7.30
CA GLU A 38 9.87 -5.39 -7.37
C GLU A 38 9.25 -6.38 -8.37
N PRO A 39 9.81 -6.57 -9.59
CA PRO A 39 9.36 -7.60 -10.52
C PRO A 39 9.83 -9.01 -10.10
N PRO A 40 9.21 -10.10 -10.60
CA PRO A 40 9.51 -11.50 -10.21
C PRO A 40 10.95 -12.01 -10.45
N ALA A 41 11.83 -11.20 -11.05
CA ALA A 41 13.21 -11.58 -11.38
C ALA A 41 14.27 -10.78 -10.60
N HIS A 42 13.87 -10.02 -9.57
CA HIS A 42 14.78 -9.16 -8.79
C HIS A 42 15.42 -9.83 -7.55
N GLY A 43 15.20 -11.14 -7.27
CA GLY A 43 15.83 -11.80 -6.10
C GLY A 43 15.72 -13.34 -6.05
N ASP A 44 16.29 -13.95 -5.00
CA ASP A 44 16.31 -15.41 -4.71
C ASP A 44 14.93 -16.00 -4.33
N THR A 45 13.84 -15.25 -4.51
CA THR A 45 12.49 -15.62 -4.08
C THR A 45 11.47 -15.27 -5.15
N ASP A 46 10.36 -16.01 -5.24
CA ASP A 46 9.22 -15.74 -6.13
C ASP A 46 8.41 -14.47 -5.76
N ARG A 47 8.97 -13.58 -4.92
CA ARG A 47 8.34 -12.37 -4.41
C ARG A 47 8.35 -11.27 -5.47
N PHE A 48 7.19 -10.66 -5.70
CA PHE A 48 7.04 -9.49 -6.57
C PHE A 48 5.90 -8.63 -6.07
N GLY A 49 5.97 -7.32 -6.26
CA GLY A 49 4.96 -6.41 -5.75
C GLY A 49 5.44 -4.96 -5.62
N LEU A 50 4.59 -4.12 -5.04
CA LEU A 50 5.00 -2.81 -4.53
C LEU A 50 5.44 -2.97 -3.08
N VAL A 51 6.65 -2.50 -2.77
CA VAL A 51 7.20 -2.54 -1.42
C VAL A 51 7.09 -1.17 -0.77
N TYR A 52 6.21 -1.04 0.20
CA TYR A 52 5.98 0.15 1.01
C TYR A 52 6.93 0.14 2.20
N LEU A 53 7.84 1.12 2.25
CA LEU A 53 8.73 1.31 3.40
C LEU A 53 8.03 2.10 4.50
N ALA A 54 7.57 1.40 5.53
CA ALA A 54 6.93 1.96 6.71
C ALA A 54 7.95 2.62 7.66
N GLN A 55 7.49 3.58 8.46
CA GLN A 55 8.27 4.13 9.55
C GLN A 55 8.26 3.16 10.73
N GLY A 56 9.36 3.08 11.49
CA GLY A 56 9.48 2.15 12.61
C GLY A 56 8.43 2.35 13.71
N GLU A 57 7.94 3.58 13.89
CA GLU A 57 6.89 3.91 14.87
C GLU A 57 5.53 3.29 14.55
N ASP A 58 5.26 2.98 13.27
CA ASP A 58 4.01 2.36 12.83
C ASP A 58 4.05 0.82 12.97
N ALA A 59 5.24 0.24 13.18
CA ALA A 59 5.50 -1.19 13.04
C ALA A 59 4.66 -2.06 13.98
N ASP A 60 4.61 -1.72 15.27
CA ASP A 60 3.93 -2.53 16.28
C ASP A 60 2.42 -2.52 16.08
N ASN A 61 1.83 -1.34 15.87
CA ASN A 61 0.39 -1.20 15.64
C ASN A 61 -0.03 -1.90 14.35
N PHE A 62 0.76 -1.73 13.29
CA PHE A 62 0.54 -2.43 12.03
C PHE A 62 0.62 -3.95 12.19
N THR A 63 1.68 -4.45 12.83
CA THR A 63 1.90 -5.90 13.03
C THR A 63 0.76 -6.52 13.83
N ASN A 64 0.35 -5.89 14.93
CA ASN A 64 -0.79 -6.34 15.73
C ASN A 64 -2.10 -6.37 14.93
N ALA A 65 -2.32 -5.39 14.04
CA ALA A 65 -3.48 -5.34 13.17
C ALA A 65 -3.49 -6.48 12.12
N VAL A 66 -2.36 -6.73 11.47
CA VAL A 66 -2.24 -7.78 10.42
C VAL A 66 -2.18 -9.20 10.96
N GLU A 67 -1.76 -9.41 12.21
CA GLU A 67 -1.78 -10.75 12.82
C GLU A 67 -3.19 -11.22 13.18
N ARG A 68 -4.14 -10.30 13.39
CA ARG A 68 -5.50 -10.64 13.85
C ARG A 68 -6.57 -10.55 12.77
N ALA A 69 -6.25 -10.10 11.56
CA ALA A 69 -7.20 -9.81 10.49
C ALA A 69 -6.77 -10.40 9.14
N ALA A 70 -7.75 -10.70 8.29
CA ALA A 70 -7.51 -11.36 7.02
C ALA A 70 -7.32 -10.40 5.84
N PHE A 71 -7.89 -9.19 5.92
CA PHE A 71 -7.86 -8.16 4.86
C PHE A 71 -8.26 -8.70 3.48
N ASP A 72 -9.48 -9.21 3.38
CA ASP A 72 -10.05 -9.81 2.17
C ASP A 72 -10.66 -8.78 1.20
N GLY A 73 -10.97 -7.57 1.69
CA GLY A 73 -11.41 -6.44 0.88
C GLY A 73 -10.27 -5.46 0.58
N TYR A 74 -10.22 -4.94 -0.65
CA TYR A 74 -9.29 -3.87 -1.00
C TYR A 74 -9.86 -2.91 -2.05
N GLU A 75 -9.42 -1.65 -2.01
CA GLU A 75 -9.70 -0.63 -3.01
C GLU A 75 -8.45 0.21 -3.28
N VAL A 76 -8.21 0.54 -4.56
CA VAL A 76 -7.01 1.31 -4.98
C VAL A 76 -7.43 2.63 -5.60
N PHE A 77 -6.96 3.72 -5.00
CA PHE A 77 -7.09 5.07 -5.49
C PHE A 77 -5.72 5.54 -5.96
N ASN A 78 -5.64 6.09 -7.17
CA ASN A 78 -4.36 6.56 -7.68
C ASN A 78 -4.47 7.87 -8.46
N ARG A 79 -3.35 8.58 -8.52
CA ARG A 79 -3.21 9.84 -9.27
C ARG A 79 -1.84 9.87 -9.92
N ARG A 80 -1.81 10.18 -11.21
CA ARG A 80 -0.58 10.31 -11.98
C ARG A 80 -0.20 11.78 -12.18
N LYS A 81 1.07 12.10 -12.00
CA LYS A 81 1.68 13.38 -12.39
C LYS A 81 3.05 13.13 -13.02
N GLY A 82 3.11 13.17 -14.35
CA GLY A 82 4.33 12.81 -15.07
C GLY A 82 4.66 11.32 -14.88
N GLU A 83 5.83 11.04 -14.31
CA GLU A 83 6.30 9.68 -13.98
C GLU A 83 5.90 9.24 -12.56
N ASP A 84 5.39 10.15 -11.73
CA ASP A 84 4.95 9.80 -10.39
C ASP A 84 3.52 9.26 -10.42
N LEU A 85 3.31 8.08 -9.84
CA LEU A 85 2.02 7.53 -9.49
C LEU A 85 1.85 7.59 -7.97
N PHE A 86 0.97 8.45 -7.49
CA PHE A 86 0.56 8.48 -6.09
C PHE A 86 -0.56 7.47 -5.89
N VAL A 87 -0.41 6.58 -4.91
CA VAL A 87 -1.32 5.47 -4.65
C VAL A 87 -1.78 5.54 -3.19
N LEU A 88 -3.07 5.31 -2.99
CA LEU A 88 -3.71 5.01 -1.72
C LEU A 88 -4.43 3.67 -1.89
N THR A 89 -3.98 2.64 -1.20
CA THR A 89 -4.65 1.35 -1.15
C THR A 89 -5.33 1.22 0.21
N ARG A 90 -6.66 1.06 0.19
CA ARG A 90 -7.43 0.67 1.37
C ARG A 90 -7.53 -0.84 1.40
N LEU A 91 -7.15 -1.44 2.52
CA LEU A 91 -7.36 -2.85 2.84
C LEU A 91 -8.37 -2.91 3.98
N THR A 92 -9.33 -3.81 3.94
CA THR A 92 -10.40 -3.91 4.94
C THR A 92 -10.62 -5.35 5.39
N ASP A 93 -10.83 -5.54 6.69
CA ASP A 93 -11.47 -6.71 7.27
C ASP A 93 -12.81 -6.25 7.87
N ALA A 94 -13.89 -6.51 7.13
CA ALA A 94 -15.22 -6.02 7.50
C ALA A 94 -15.83 -6.74 8.70
N GLU A 95 -15.34 -7.95 9.05
CA GLU A 95 -15.80 -8.65 10.25
C GLU A 95 -15.27 -8.00 11.53
N ARG A 96 -14.15 -7.27 11.44
CA ARG A 96 -13.43 -6.67 12.57
C ARG A 96 -13.49 -5.15 12.60
N ASP A 97 -14.20 -4.54 11.65
CA ASP A 97 -14.22 -3.10 11.45
C ASP A 97 -12.78 -2.52 11.44
N LEU A 98 -11.87 -3.17 10.72
CA LEU A 98 -10.45 -2.80 10.67
C LEU A 98 -10.02 -2.46 9.24
N ALA A 99 -9.35 -1.32 9.10
CA ALA A 99 -8.79 -0.87 7.84
C ALA A 99 -7.29 -0.53 7.94
N VAL A 100 -6.55 -0.85 6.87
CA VAL A 100 -5.17 -0.41 6.65
C VAL A 100 -5.15 0.48 5.41
N LEU A 101 -4.60 1.68 5.54
CA LEU A 101 -4.40 2.61 4.44
C LEU A 101 -2.91 2.64 4.08
N LEU A 102 -2.54 2.10 2.92
CA LEU A 102 -1.19 2.19 2.39
C LEU A 102 -1.09 3.39 1.45
N VAL A 103 -0.29 4.38 1.83
CA VAL A 103 -0.08 5.60 1.04
C VAL A 103 1.35 5.62 0.52
N GLY A 104 1.53 5.88 -0.77
CA GLY A 104 2.87 5.96 -1.34
C GLY A 104 2.95 6.61 -2.71
N ALA A 105 4.19 6.74 -3.19
CA ALA A 105 4.51 7.26 -4.51
C ALA A 105 5.43 6.28 -5.24
N VAL A 106 5.01 5.85 -6.43
CA VAL A 106 5.74 4.93 -7.30
C VAL A 106 6.29 5.71 -8.49
N ASN A 107 7.59 5.58 -8.75
CA ASN A 107 8.18 6.09 -9.98
C ASN A 107 7.92 5.08 -11.12
N LEU A 108 7.06 5.47 -12.07
CA LEU A 108 6.65 4.64 -13.20
C LEU A 108 7.80 4.29 -14.16
N ALA A 109 8.89 5.05 -14.16
CA ALA A 109 10.08 4.72 -14.96
C ALA A 109 10.71 3.38 -14.55
N HIS A 110 10.49 2.93 -13.31
CA HIS A 110 11.00 1.66 -12.78
C HIS A 110 9.93 0.56 -12.65
N ALA A 111 8.67 0.85 -12.99
CA ALA A 111 7.55 -0.06 -12.71
C ALA A 111 7.14 -0.96 -13.90
N GLY A 112 7.81 -0.84 -15.05
CA GLY A 112 7.40 -1.49 -16.30
C GLY A 112 7.33 -3.01 -16.22
N ASP A 113 8.39 -3.65 -15.74
CA ASP A 113 8.48 -5.11 -15.65
C ASP A 113 7.48 -5.68 -14.64
N LEU A 114 7.28 -4.97 -13.53
CA LEU A 114 6.29 -5.32 -12.51
C LEU A 114 4.86 -5.23 -13.07
N ALA A 115 4.55 -4.15 -13.80
CA ALA A 115 3.23 -3.99 -14.41
C ALA A 115 2.96 -5.09 -15.46
N ALA A 116 3.97 -5.49 -16.22
CA ALA A 116 3.85 -6.60 -17.17
C ALA A 116 3.61 -7.94 -16.45
N ALA A 117 4.32 -8.19 -15.34
CA ALA A 117 4.12 -9.38 -14.52
C ALA A 117 2.71 -9.41 -13.91
N ALA A 118 2.26 -8.32 -13.29
CA ALA A 118 0.95 -8.23 -12.67
C ALA A 118 -0.18 -8.55 -13.67
N ARG A 119 -0.12 -7.97 -14.87
CA ARG A 119 -1.08 -8.26 -15.96
C ARG A 119 -1.03 -9.70 -16.44
N LYS A 120 0.16 -10.29 -16.54
CA LYS A 120 0.34 -11.68 -16.98
C LYS A 120 -0.23 -12.66 -15.98
N HIS A 121 -0.04 -12.39 -14.69
CA HIS A 121 -0.43 -13.28 -13.61
C HIS A 121 -1.85 -13.01 -13.08
N GLY A 122 -2.45 -11.86 -13.42
CA GLY A 122 -3.75 -11.43 -12.90
C GLY A 122 -3.72 -11.12 -11.40
N ILE A 123 -2.52 -10.94 -10.83
CA ILE A 123 -2.30 -10.74 -9.41
C ILE A 123 -1.16 -9.76 -9.16
N MET A 124 -1.25 -9.03 -8.07
CA MET A 124 -0.25 -8.09 -7.62
C MET A 124 -0.14 -8.17 -6.09
N TYR A 125 1.03 -7.84 -5.54
CA TYR A 125 1.18 -7.77 -4.08
C TYR A 125 1.54 -6.36 -3.62
N SER A 126 1.03 -5.99 -2.44
CA SER A 126 1.59 -4.93 -1.62
C SER A 126 2.36 -5.56 -0.47
N HIS A 127 3.65 -5.25 -0.37
CA HIS A 127 4.46 -5.65 0.77
C HIS A 127 4.72 -4.44 1.66
N VAL A 128 4.69 -4.64 2.96
CA VAL A 128 5.08 -3.62 3.94
C VAL A 128 6.35 -4.09 4.64
N GLN A 129 7.35 -3.21 4.68
CA GLN A 129 8.66 -3.49 5.29
C GLN A 129 9.18 -2.26 6.03
N LEU A 130 10.07 -2.50 6.99
CA LEU A 130 10.86 -1.44 7.62
C LEU A 130 12.11 -1.10 6.79
N LEU A 131 12.71 0.05 7.08
CA LEU A 131 13.94 0.51 6.42
C LEU A 131 15.13 -0.46 6.59
N ASP A 132 15.14 -1.27 7.65
CA ASP A 132 16.17 -2.28 7.88
C ASP A 132 15.95 -3.59 7.10
N GLY A 133 14.88 -3.66 6.30
CA GLY A 133 14.49 -4.84 5.51
C GLY A 133 13.59 -5.81 6.26
N THR A 134 13.20 -5.52 7.51
CA THR A 134 12.26 -6.36 8.27
C THR A 134 10.92 -6.39 7.55
N HIS A 135 10.49 -7.59 7.17
CA HIS A 135 9.20 -7.80 6.53
C HIS A 135 8.08 -7.81 7.57
N LEU A 136 7.06 -6.97 7.37
CA LEU A 136 5.90 -6.89 8.26
C LEU A 136 4.71 -7.69 7.73
N SER A 137 4.32 -7.48 6.47
CA SER A 137 3.19 -8.21 5.87
C SER A 137 3.16 -8.11 4.35
N SER A 138 2.40 -9.02 3.72
CA SER A 138 2.10 -9.05 2.29
C SER A 138 0.59 -9.17 2.07
N PHE A 139 0.05 -8.34 1.19
CA PHE A 139 -1.34 -8.38 0.77
C PHE A 139 -1.41 -8.72 -0.71
N ARG A 140 -2.31 -9.65 -1.06
CA ARG A 140 -2.57 -10.04 -2.45
C ARG A 140 -3.74 -9.23 -2.99
N HIS A 141 -3.60 -8.75 -4.21
CA HIS A 141 -4.63 -8.10 -4.99
C HIS A 141 -4.87 -8.91 -6.25
N ASP A 142 -6.10 -9.38 -6.46
CA ASP A 142 -6.53 -10.01 -7.70
C ASP A 142 -7.04 -8.93 -8.67
N ASP A 143 -6.97 -9.13 -9.98
CA ASP A 143 -7.40 -8.14 -11.00
C ASP A 143 -6.69 -6.75 -10.98
N PRO A 144 -5.35 -6.69 -11.00
CA PRO A 144 -4.55 -5.45 -10.93
C PRO A 144 -4.39 -4.64 -12.24
#